data_AF-A0A6C0B2Z8-F1
#
_entry.id   AF-A0A6C0B2Z8-F1
#
_cell.length_a   1.000
_cell.length_b   1.000
_cell.length_c   1.000
_cell.angle_alpha   90.00
_cell.angle_beta   90.00
_cell.angle_gamma   90.00
#
_symmetry.space_group_name_H-M   'P 1'
#
loop_
_entity.id
_entity.type
_entity.pdbx_description
1 polymer ?
#
loop_
_entity_poly.entity_id
_entity_poly.type
_entity_poly.pdbx_seq_one_letter_code
_entity_poly.pdbx_strand_id
1 'polypeptide(L)' 'MPVLRPIIKNAEAAICKNCAYFREPKSPQSILMGKCTKFGEKNIITGSIKFLFAQEIRADEDLCGKRGIYYNEKMSNN' A
#
# COMPACT_ATOMS: atom_id res chain seq x y z
N MET A 1 6.72 2.43 -34.85
CA MET A 1 6.90 3.57 -33.92
C MET A 1 6.58 3.09 -32.51
N PRO A 2 7.49 3.15 -31.53
CA PRO A 2 7.16 2.74 -30.16
C PRO A 2 6.19 3.76 -29.56
N VAL A 3 5.04 3.26 -29.08
CA VAL A 3 4.03 4.07 -28.41
C VAL A 3 4.58 4.49 -27.04
N LEU A 4 4.91 5.78 -26.88
CA LEU A 4 5.23 6.39 -25.59
C LEU A 4 3.96 6.36 -24.73
N ARG A 5 3.79 5.31 -23.94
CA ARG A 5 2.77 5.29 -22.88
C ARG A 5 3.19 6.33 -21.83
N PRO A 6 2.31 7.27 -21.43
CA PRO A 6 2.64 8.18 -20.35
C PRO A 6 3.00 7.35 -19.11
N ILE A 7 4.21 7.56 -18.59
CA ILE A 7 4.65 6.93 -17.35
C ILE A 7 3.89 7.65 -16.23
N ILE A 8 2.71 7.15 -15.90
CA ILE A 8 1.92 7.66 -14.77
C ILE A 8 2.69 7.31 -13.50
N LYS A 9 3.42 8.30 -12.95
CA LYS A 9 4.02 8.18 -11.62
C LYS A 9 2.87 7.89 -10.63
N ASN A 10 3.06 6.88 -9.79
CA ASN A 10 2.15 6.50 -8.70
C ASN A 10 0.83 5.84 -9.11
N ALA A 11 0.68 5.29 -10.32
CA ALA A 11 -0.49 4.46 -10.65
C ALA A 11 -0.70 3.31 -9.63
N GLU A 12 0.41 2.79 -9.09
CA GLU A 12 0.44 1.74 -8.09
C GLU A 12 -0.04 2.17 -6.70
N ALA A 13 0.08 3.45 -6.35
CA ALA A 13 -0.44 3.98 -5.08
C ALA A 13 -1.97 4.05 -5.08
N ALA A 14 -2.59 4.20 -6.26
CA ALA A 14 -4.04 4.11 -6.42
C ALA A 14 -4.54 2.68 -6.14
N ILE A 15 -3.75 1.66 -6.48
CA ILE A 15 -4.08 0.25 -6.19
C ILE A 15 -4.17 0.05 -4.68
N CYS A 16 -3.20 0.56 -3.92
CA CYS A 16 -3.23 0.45 -2.47
C CYS A 16 -4.50 1.08 -1.86
N LYS A 17 -5.00 2.23 -2.35
CA LYS A 17 -6.23 2.84 -1.81
C LYS A 17 -7.45 1.90 -1.79
N ASN A 18 -7.55 1.07 -2.82
CA ASN A 18 -8.64 0.11 -2.99
C ASN A 18 -8.40 -1.21 -2.25
N CYS A 19 -7.24 -1.39 -1.63
CA CYS A 19 -6.91 -2.59 -0.89
C CYS A 19 -7.57 -2.60 0.50
N ALA A 20 -8.17 -3.72 0.89
CA ALA A 20 -8.81 -3.93 2.19
C ALA A 20 -7.87 -3.69 3.38
N TYR A 21 -6.58 -3.91 3.19
CA TYR A 21 -5.55 -3.71 4.22
C TYR A 21 -4.98 -2.29 4.25
N PHE A 22 -5.39 -1.41 3.34
CA PHE A 22 -4.84 -0.07 3.28
C PHE A 22 -5.61 0.88 4.20
N ARG A 23 -4.85 1.52 5.08
CA ARG A 23 -5.33 2.57 5.96
C ARG A 23 -4.88 3.92 5.43
N GLU A 24 -5.86 4.76 5.13
CA GLU A 24 -5.62 6.11 4.64
C GLU A 24 -4.88 6.96 5.70
N PRO A 25 -3.96 7.83 5.25
CA PRO A 25 -3.33 8.79 6.13
C PRO A 25 -4.35 9.83 6.60
N LYS A 26 -4.13 10.41 7.80
CA LYS A 26 -5.01 11.44 8.36
C LYS A 26 -5.08 12.71 7.49
N SER A 27 -4.08 12.95 6.66
CA SER A 27 -4.00 14.09 5.76
C SER A 27 -4.09 13.62 4.30
N PRO A 28 -5.03 14.16 3.50
CA PRO A 28 -5.29 13.70 2.12
C PRO A 28 -4.14 14.01 1.15
N GLN A 29 -3.19 14.87 1.53
CA GLN A 29 -2.08 15.31 0.70
C GLN A 29 -1.00 14.23 0.47
N SER A 30 -1.05 13.08 1.14
CA SER A 30 0.02 12.09 1.03
C SER A 30 -0.51 10.67 1.03
N ILE A 31 -1.16 10.27 -0.06
CA ILE A 31 -1.58 8.88 -0.30
C ILE A 31 -0.43 7.88 -0.03
N LEU A 32 0.80 8.29 -0.36
CA LEU A 32 2.04 7.54 -0.13
C LEU A 32 2.34 7.27 1.35
N MET A 33 1.81 8.09 2.26
CA MET A 33 1.88 7.90 3.72
C MET A 33 0.76 7.00 4.27
N GLY A 34 -0.10 6.46 3.42
CA GLY A 34 -1.02 5.41 3.85
C GLY A 34 -0.25 4.19 4.34
N LYS A 35 -0.79 3.52 5.36
CA LYS A 35 -0.15 2.35 5.99
C LYS A 35 -0.87 1.08 5.57
N CYS A 36 -0.13 -0.02 5.49
CA CYS A 36 -0.73 -1.33 5.30
C CYS A 36 -0.90 -2.03 6.65
N THR A 37 -2.13 -2.40 7.01
CA THR A 37 -2.42 -3.09 8.28
C THR A 37 -2.07 -4.57 8.24
N LYS A 38 -1.77 -5.13 7.07
CA LYS A 38 -1.32 -6.52 6.91
C LYS A 38 0.13 -6.73 7.36
N PHE A 39 0.97 -5.73 7.17
CA PHE A 39 2.41 -5.81 7.47
C PHE A 39 2.77 -4.82 8.57
N GLY A 40 3.29 -5.36 9.66
CA GLY A 40 3.76 -4.56 10.78
C GLY A 40 4.52 -5.41 11.78
N GLU A 41 5.30 -4.73 12.61
CA GLU A 41 6.09 -5.35 13.66
C GLU A 41 5.45 -5.05 15.01
N LYS A 42 5.14 -6.12 15.77
CA LYS A 42 4.66 -6.00 17.14
C LYS A 42 5.85 -5.99 18.09
N ASN A 43 5.97 -4.92 18.87
CA ASN A 43 6.87 -4.90 20.00
C ASN A 43 6.33 -5.81 21.10
N ILE A 44 7.08 -6.85 21.47
CA ILE A 44 6.66 -7.85 22.46
C ILE A 44 6.61 -7.32 23.89
N ILE A 45 7.36 -6.25 24.19
CA ILE A 45 7.46 -5.66 25.54
C ILE A 45 6.30 -4.69 25.77
N THR A 46 6.05 -3.79 24.81
CA THR A 46 5.02 -2.74 24.94
C THR A 46 3.68 -3.14 24.34
N GLY A 47 3.62 -4.23 23.58
CA GLY A 47 2.43 -4.64 22.83
C GLY A 47 2.10 -3.79 21.60
N SER A 48 2.86 -2.70 21.36
CA SER A 48 2.61 -1.74 20.28
C SER A 48 2.89 -2.35 18.91
N ILE A 49 2.00 -2.13 17.93
CA ILE A 49 2.18 -2.58 16.54
C ILE A 49 2.57 -1.38 15.67
N LYS A 50 3.73 -1.46 15.02
CA LYS A 50 4.18 -0.48 14.04
C LYS A 50 3.91 -1.02 12.63
N PHE A 51 2.91 -0.46 11.99
CA PHE A 51 2.59 -0.78 10.59
C PHE A 51 3.55 -0.08 9.63
N LEU A 52 3.89 -0.78 8.55
CA LEU A 52 4.73 -0.27 7.46
C LEU A 52 3.93 0.62 6.50
N PHE A 53 4.61 1.56 5.85
CA PHE A 53 4.00 2.40 4.84
C PHE A 53 3.75 1.61 3.55
N ALA A 54 2.68 1.98 2.83
CA ALA A 54 2.32 1.35 1.56
C ALA A 54 3.46 1.42 0.54
N GLN A 55 4.25 2.49 0.54
CA GLN A 55 5.40 2.63 -0.33
C GLN A 55 6.52 1.62 0.00
N GLU A 56 6.78 1.39 1.29
CA GLU A 56 7.81 0.46 1.75
C GLU A 56 7.45 -0.98 1.34
N ILE A 57 6.21 -1.40 1.60
CA ILE A 57 5.77 -2.76 1.26
C ILE A 57 5.67 -3.04 -0.24
N ARG A 58 5.63 -2.00 -1.08
CA ARG A 58 5.60 -2.11 -2.55
C ARG A 58 7.02 -2.09 -3.14
N ALA A 59 7.98 -1.53 -2.42
CA ALA A 59 9.39 -1.55 -2.80
C ALA A 59 10.05 -2.90 -2.50
N ASP A 60 9.49 -3.67 -1.56
CA ASP A 60 9.97 -4.99 -1.16
C ASP A 60 9.12 -6.10 -1.81
N GLU A 61 9.75 -6.96 -2.62
CA GLU A 61 9.08 -8.06 -3.33
C GLU A 61 8.72 -9.23 -2.42
N ASP A 62 9.36 -9.39 -1.25
CA ASP A 62 8.97 -10.40 -0.25
C ASP A 62 7.70 -9.99 0.51
N LEU A 63 7.35 -8.70 0.48
CA LEU A 63 6.10 -8.16 0.99
C LEU A 63 5.04 -8.10 -0.11
N CYS A 64 4.40 -6.96 -0.33
CA CYS A 64 3.39 -6.85 -1.38
C CYS A 64 4.04 -6.75 -2.77
N GLY A 65 5.26 -6.19 -2.85
CA GLY A 65 6.01 -5.97 -4.08
C GLY A 65 5.27 -5.08 -5.07
N LYS A 66 5.87 -4.84 -6.23
CA LYS A 66 5.23 -4.12 -7.35
C LYS A 66 4.11 -4.94 -7.98
N ARG A 67 4.19 -6.27 -7.87
CA ARG A 67 3.16 -7.18 -8.38
C ARG A 67 1.90 -7.20 -7.52
N GLY A 68 1.98 -6.74 -6.28
CA GLY A 68 0.82 -6.67 -5.39
C GLY A 68 0.36 -8.06 -4.95
N ILE A 69 1.30 -8.96 -4.64
CA ILE A 69 1.02 -10.39 -4.41
C ILE A 69 0.03 -10.65 -3.26
N TYR A 70 -0.11 -9.67 -2.37
CA TYR A 70 -1.00 -9.71 -1.22
C TYR A 70 -2.13 -8.67 -1.29
N TYR A 71 -2.37 -8.10 -2.48
CA TYR A 71 -3.49 -7.21 -2.72
C TYR A 71 -4.81 -7.95 -2.51
N ASN A 72 -5.72 -7.32 -1.78
CA ASN A 72 -7.08 -7.80 -1.62
C ASN A 72 -8.00 -6.60 -1.78
N GLU A 73 -8.89 -6.64 -2.76
CA GLU A 73 -9.78 -5.53 -3.05
C GLU A 73 -10.83 -5.35 -1.95
N LYS A 74 -11.10 -4.10 -1.56
CA LYS A 74 -12.27 -3.78 -0.73
C LYS A 74 -13.51 -4.18 -1.54
N MET A 75 -14.35 -5.05 -1.00
CA MET A 75 -15.62 -5.37 -1.64
C MET A 75 -16.48 -4.10 -1.69
N SER A 76 -16.50 -3.46 -2.85
CA SER A 76 -17.41 -2.36 -3.15
C SER A 76 -18.76 -2.99 -3.48
N ASN A 77 -19.61 -3.16 -2.47
CA ASN A 77 -21.02 -3.45 -2.73
C ASN A 77 -21.58 -2.22 -3.46
N ASN A 78 -21.84 -2.37 -4.76
CA ASN A 78 -22.70 -1.48 -5.54
C ASN A 78 -24.13 -1.59 -5.03
#